data_AF-A0A451C9U0-F1
#
_entry.id   AF-A0A451C9U0-F1
#
_cell.length_a   1.000
_cell.length_b   1.000
_cell.length_c   1.000
_cell.angle_alpha   90.00
_cell.angle_beta   90.00
_cell.angle_gamma   90.00
#
_symmetry.space_group_name_H-M   'P 1'
#
loop_
_entity.id
_entity.type
_entity.pdbx_description
1 polymer ?
#
loop_
_entity_poly.entity_id
_entity_poly.type
_entity_poly.pdbx_seq_one_letter_code
_entity_poly.pdbx_strand_id
1 'polypeptide(L)'
;MKKISLLFLLFAGLGCGTALADTDDTKERIEANRQIVKEIFAALKGELEKALDAGGPASAIPVCKEKVPEIGKTFKEKYPDFSIRRTTLKTRNPANAPDEWEQQVLERFETRKAAGEDPAAIEHSEFVVQDGTKVFRYMKAIPTQEVCTLCHGSAIMPRATE
;
A
#
# COMPACT_ATOMS: atom_id res chain seq x y z
N MET A 1 -48.54 -59.89 21.11
CA MET A 1 -47.07 -59.91 21.18
C MET A 1 -46.50 -58.80 20.30
N LYS A 2 -46.08 -57.68 20.87
CA LYS A 2 -45.23 -56.68 20.18
C LYS A 2 -44.14 -56.26 21.17
N LYS A 3 -42.89 -56.50 20.76
CA LYS A 3 -41.70 -56.43 21.60
C LYS A 3 -41.34 -54.98 21.92
N ILE A 4 -41.08 -54.70 23.19
CA ILE A 4 -40.26 -53.58 23.65
C ILE A 4 -38.81 -54.06 23.56
N SER A 5 -37.91 -53.25 23.00
CA SER A 5 -36.49 -53.32 23.37
C SER A 5 -35.83 -51.96 23.25
N LEU A 6 -35.10 -51.65 24.30
CA LEU A 6 -34.42 -50.42 24.67
C LEU A 6 -33.00 -50.37 24.07
N LEU A 7 -32.51 -49.14 23.86
CA LEU A 7 -31.13 -48.66 24.14
C LEU A 7 -29.95 -49.10 23.25
N PHE A 8 -29.25 -48.12 22.63
CA PHE A 8 -27.85 -47.77 22.98
C PHE A 8 -27.37 -46.46 22.31
N LEU A 9 -26.60 -45.68 23.07
CA LEU A 9 -25.98 -44.40 22.72
C LEU A 9 -24.93 -44.50 21.60
N LEU A 10 -24.73 -43.40 20.85
CA LEU A 10 -23.38 -42.97 20.44
C LEU A 10 -23.20 -41.46 20.62
N PHE A 11 -22.11 -41.13 21.31
CA PHE A 11 -21.58 -39.82 21.65
C PHE A 11 -20.63 -39.34 20.53
N ALA A 12 -20.27 -38.05 20.58
CA ALA A 12 -19.07 -37.41 20.02
C ALA A 12 -19.23 -36.58 18.73
N GLY A 13 -18.73 -35.35 18.81
CA GLY A 13 -18.17 -34.66 17.65
C GLY A 13 -18.52 -33.18 17.54
N LEU A 14 -17.98 -32.38 18.46
CA LEU A 14 -17.69 -30.95 18.30
C LEU A 14 -17.30 -30.61 16.84
N GLY A 15 -18.20 -30.00 16.10
CA GLY A 15 -17.90 -29.38 14.81
C GLY A 15 -17.49 -27.93 15.02
N CYS A 16 -16.22 -27.73 15.43
CA CYS A 16 -15.56 -26.44 15.34
C CYS A 16 -15.53 -26.01 13.87
N GLY A 17 -16.25 -24.95 13.53
CA GLY A 17 -16.41 -24.47 12.17
C GLY A 17 -16.54 -22.96 12.10
N THR A 18 -15.70 -22.22 12.83
CA THR A 18 -15.56 -20.77 12.63
C THR A 18 -14.34 -20.51 11.75
N ALA A 19 -14.48 -20.74 10.44
CA ALA A 19 -13.49 -20.36 9.43
C ALA A 19 -14.12 -19.48 8.34
N LEU A 20 -15.03 -18.57 8.72
CA LEU A 20 -15.67 -17.62 7.81
C LEU A 20 -15.36 -16.13 8.14
N ALA A 21 -14.48 -15.86 9.12
CA ALA A 21 -14.24 -14.48 9.58
C ALA A 21 -13.06 -13.76 8.89
N ASP A 22 -12.21 -14.45 8.13
CA ASP A 22 -10.96 -13.86 7.62
C ASP A 22 -11.12 -13.12 6.27
N THR A 23 -12.17 -13.43 5.49
CA THR A 23 -12.36 -12.86 4.14
C THR A 23 -13.08 -11.51 4.12
N ASP A 24 -13.95 -11.25 5.10
CA ASP A 24 -14.73 -10.01 5.18
C ASP A 24 -13.83 -8.84 5.65
N ASP A 25 -13.09 -9.07 6.73
CA ASP A 25 -12.07 -8.15 7.26
C ASP A 25 -10.98 -7.82 6.23
N THR A 26 -10.54 -8.80 5.42
CA THR A 26 -9.54 -8.55 4.37
C THR A 26 -10.04 -7.56 3.31
N LYS A 27 -11.29 -7.67 2.85
CA LYS A 27 -11.85 -6.76 1.83
C LYS A 27 -11.99 -5.35 2.38
N GLU A 28 -12.48 -5.21 3.62
CA GLU A 28 -12.62 -3.92 4.29
C GLU A 28 -11.25 -3.25 4.47
N ARG A 29 -10.22 -4.00 4.87
CA ARG A 29 -8.84 -3.50 4.95
C ARG A 29 -8.31 -3.01 3.60
N ILE A 30 -8.52 -3.77 2.53
CA ILE A 30 -8.10 -3.37 1.19
C ILE A 30 -8.77 -2.05 0.81
N GLU A 31 -10.08 -1.92 1.04
CA GLU A 31 -10.81 -0.71 0.67
C GLU A 31 -10.38 0.51 1.50
N ALA A 32 -10.16 0.33 2.81
CA ALA A 32 -9.60 1.38 3.66
C ALA A 32 -8.21 1.84 3.17
N ASN A 33 -7.34 0.90 2.80
CA ASN A 33 -6.01 1.21 2.26
C ASN A 33 -6.09 1.93 0.91
N ARG A 34 -6.97 1.49 0.00
CA ARG A 34 -7.20 2.17 -1.29
C ARG A 34 -7.66 3.61 -1.09
N GLN A 35 -8.58 3.84 -0.16
CA GLN A 35 -9.07 5.18 0.15
C GLN A 35 -7.94 6.08 0.68
N ILE A 36 -7.12 5.59 1.62
CA ILE A 36 -5.97 6.34 2.15
C ILE A 36 -4.96 6.66 1.05
N VAL A 37 -4.62 5.69 0.20
CA VAL A 37 -3.70 5.88 -0.93
C VAL A 37 -4.25 6.92 -1.92
N LYS A 38 -5.54 6.88 -2.23
CA LYS A 38 -6.20 7.85 -3.09
C LYS A 38 -6.13 9.25 -2.51
N GLU A 39 -6.41 9.42 -1.22
CA GLU A 39 -6.38 10.71 -0.56
C GLU A 39 -4.98 11.31 -0.49
N ILE A 40 -3.96 10.54 -0.10
CA ILE A 40 -2.59 11.06 0.00
C ILE A 40 -2.04 11.40 -1.39
N PHE A 41 -2.36 10.58 -2.40
CA PHE A 41 -1.96 10.86 -3.77
C PHE A 41 -2.63 12.13 -4.30
N ALA A 42 -3.92 12.35 -4.00
CA ALA A 42 -4.63 13.57 -4.38
C ALA A 42 -4.03 14.82 -3.70
N ALA A 43 -3.70 14.74 -2.42
CA ALA A 43 -3.04 15.85 -1.70
C ALA A 43 -1.68 16.20 -2.31
N LEU A 44 -0.85 15.18 -2.59
CA LEU A 44 0.46 15.35 -3.21
C LEU A 44 0.35 15.93 -4.63
N LYS A 45 -0.58 15.43 -5.43
CA LYS A 45 -0.83 15.91 -6.80
C LYS A 45 -1.31 17.35 -6.80
N GLY A 46 -2.19 17.73 -5.88
CA GLY A 46 -2.69 19.10 -5.77
C GLY A 46 -1.60 20.11 -5.42
N GLU A 47 -0.67 19.78 -4.52
CA GLU A 47 0.47 20.67 -4.21
C GLU A 47 1.46 20.75 -5.40
N LEU A 48 1.66 19.66 -6.14
CA LEU A 48 2.47 19.67 -7.35
C LEU A 48 1.85 20.58 -8.43
N GLU A 49 0.56 20.44 -8.71
CA GLU A 49 -0.15 21.25 -9.71
C GLU A 49 -0.07 22.74 -9.38
N LYS A 50 -0.33 23.13 -8.13
CA LYS A 50 -0.17 24.52 -7.68
C LYS A 50 1.25 25.06 -7.91
N ALA A 51 2.27 24.26 -7.61
CA ALA A 51 3.66 24.68 -7.77
C ALA A 51 4.08 24.81 -9.24
N LEU A 52 3.56 23.92 -10.10
CA LEU A 52 3.75 24.00 -11.54
C LEU A 52 3.05 25.23 -12.13
N ASP A 53 1.83 25.54 -11.69
CA ASP A 53 1.10 26.73 -12.13
C ASP A 53 1.78 28.03 -11.70
N ALA A 54 2.44 28.04 -10.54
CA ALA A 54 3.12 29.23 -10.01
C ALA A 54 4.44 29.58 -10.73
N GLY A 55 5.13 28.61 -11.35
CA GLY A 55 6.42 28.89 -11.99
C GLY A 55 7.11 27.71 -12.67
N GLY A 56 6.37 26.67 -13.04
CA GLY A 56 6.87 25.51 -13.76
C GLY A 56 7.74 24.56 -12.90
N PRO A 57 8.46 23.62 -13.55
CA PRO A 57 9.17 22.54 -12.86
C PRO A 57 10.22 23.00 -11.83
N ALA A 58 10.93 24.12 -12.09
CA ALA A 58 11.95 24.64 -11.19
C ALA A 58 11.36 25.07 -9.83
N SER A 59 10.15 25.64 -9.84
CA SER A 59 9.43 26.04 -8.62
C SER A 59 8.84 24.84 -7.86
N ALA A 60 8.57 23.72 -8.54
CA ALA A 60 8.00 22.52 -7.91
C ALA A 60 9.00 21.73 -7.04
N ILE A 61 10.30 21.78 -7.36
CA ILE A 61 11.34 21.03 -6.63
C ILE A 61 11.41 21.42 -5.13
N PRO A 62 11.58 22.70 -4.75
CA PRO A 62 11.63 23.07 -3.33
C PRO A 62 10.32 22.77 -2.61
N VAL A 63 9.17 22.99 -3.28
CA VAL A 63 7.84 22.67 -2.73
C VAL A 63 7.73 21.17 -2.42
N CYS A 64 8.28 20.29 -3.25
CA CYS A 64 8.27 18.85 -2.97
C CYS A 64 9.05 18.49 -1.70
N LYS A 65 10.15 19.20 -1.38
CA LYS A 65 10.94 18.93 -0.17
C LYS A 65 10.18 19.34 1.10
N GLU A 66 9.39 20.40 1.04
CA GLU A 66 8.66 20.96 2.18
C GLU A 66 7.27 20.33 2.35
N LYS A 67 6.49 20.23 1.27
CA LYS A 67 5.10 19.77 1.31
C LYS A 67 4.96 18.27 1.50
N VAL A 68 5.90 17.46 1.02
CA VAL A 68 5.83 16.00 1.20
C VAL A 68 5.90 15.62 2.69
N PRO A 69 6.85 16.11 3.51
CA PRO A 69 6.85 15.89 4.95
C PRO A 69 5.61 16.44 5.67
N GLU A 70 5.14 17.64 5.31
CA GLU A 70 3.93 18.23 5.90
C GLU A 70 2.69 17.35 5.67
N ILE A 71 2.46 16.92 4.43
CA ILE A 71 1.38 16.00 4.08
C ILE A 71 1.55 14.68 4.84
N GLY A 72 2.78 14.15 4.91
CA GLY A 72 3.07 12.94 5.69
C GLY A 72 2.66 13.06 7.16
N LYS A 73 2.95 14.20 7.80
CA LYS A 73 2.53 14.48 9.17
C LYS A 73 1.00 14.55 9.28
N THR A 74 0.33 15.27 8.39
CA THR A 74 -1.14 15.36 8.36
C THR A 74 -1.78 13.98 8.22
N PHE A 75 -1.26 13.12 7.35
CA PHE A 75 -1.80 11.77 7.17
C PHE A 75 -1.52 10.85 8.36
N LYS A 76 -0.37 10.99 9.02
CA LYS A 76 -0.08 10.29 10.28
C LYS A 76 -1.04 10.68 11.39
N GLU A 77 -1.38 11.98 11.50
CA GLU A 77 -2.34 12.47 12.49
C GLU A 77 -3.77 12.03 12.15
N LYS A 78 -4.13 12.01 10.86
CA LYS A 78 -5.45 11.59 10.39
C LYS A 78 -5.68 10.08 10.48
N TYR A 79 -4.63 9.27 10.30
CA TYR A 79 -4.66 7.82 10.29
C TYR A 79 -3.60 7.25 11.24
N PRO A 80 -3.78 7.41 12.58
CA PRO A 80 -2.75 7.05 13.55
C PRO A 80 -2.42 5.55 13.58
N ASP A 81 -3.35 4.70 13.14
CA ASP A 81 -3.17 3.24 13.09
C ASP A 81 -2.47 2.75 11.80
N PHE A 82 -2.16 3.66 10.87
CA PHE A 82 -1.53 3.34 9.60
C PHE A 82 -0.09 3.84 9.54
N SER A 83 0.81 2.99 9.05
CA SER A 83 2.14 3.40 8.59
C SER A 83 2.10 3.59 7.08
N ILE A 84 2.21 4.85 6.63
CA ILE A 84 2.07 5.22 5.21
C ILE A 84 3.44 5.68 4.71
N ARG A 85 3.96 5.01 3.68
CA ARG A 85 5.24 5.35 3.05
C ARG A 85 5.19 5.16 1.53
N ARG A 86 6.14 5.78 0.83
CA ARG A 86 6.38 5.55 -0.61
C ARG A 86 7.78 4.99 -0.78
N THR A 87 7.91 3.95 -1.60
CA THR A 87 9.20 3.33 -1.93
C THR A 87 9.32 3.07 -3.44
N THR A 88 10.49 2.68 -3.90
CA THR A 88 10.80 2.36 -5.30
C THR A 88 12.06 1.51 -5.39
N LEU A 89 12.23 0.76 -6.49
CA LEU A 89 13.48 0.05 -6.80
C LEU A 89 14.64 1.01 -7.11
N LYS A 90 14.34 2.27 -7.46
CA LYS A 90 15.34 3.31 -7.79
C LYS A 90 15.27 4.47 -6.81
N THR A 91 15.69 4.21 -5.58
CA THR A 91 15.57 5.13 -4.45
C THR A 91 16.46 6.36 -4.58
N ARG A 92 15.87 7.55 -4.46
CA ARG A 92 16.61 8.84 -4.39
C ARG A 92 16.92 9.25 -2.96
N ASN A 93 15.99 9.05 -2.04
CA ASN A 93 16.15 9.29 -0.61
C ASN A 93 16.33 7.93 0.08
N PRO A 94 17.53 7.60 0.62
CA PRO A 94 17.79 6.32 1.28
C PRO A 94 16.78 5.92 2.36
N ALA A 95 16.16 6.89 3.04
CA ALA A 95 15.11 6.62 4.03
C ALA A 95 13.84 5.95 3.45
N ASN A 96 13.66 6.01 2.13
CA ASN A 96 12.57 5.37 1.39
C ASN A 96 12.99 4.07 0.71
N ALA A 97 14.17 3.53 1.03
CA ALA A 97 14.60 2.24 0.50
C ALA A 97 13.59 1.15 0.88
N PRO A 98 13.23 0.26 -0.06
CA PRO A 98 12.30 -0.83 0.22
C PRO A 98 12.92 -1.78 1.25
N ASP A 99 12.08 -2.36 2.10
CA ASP A 99 12.47 -3.56 2.82
C ASP A 99 12.37 -4.80 1.91
N GLU A 100 12.73 -5.97 2.43
CA GLU A 100 12.72 -7.22 1.65
C GLU A 100 11.34 -7.56 1.07
N TRP A 101 10.27 -7.31 1.83
CA TRP A 101 8.90 -7.57 1.38
C TRP A 101 8.51 -6.61 0.27
N GLU A 102 8.78 -5.33 0.45
CA GLU A 102 8.45 -4.29 -0.54
C GLU A 102 9.24 -4.49 -1.82
N GLN A 103 10.52 -4.88 -1.74
CA GLN A 103 11.33 -5.16 -2.90
C GLN A 103 10.71 -6.28 -3.74
N GLN A 104 10.32 -7.39 -3.11
CA GLN A 104 9.68 -8.50 -3.81
C GLN A 104 8.34 -8.08 -4.43
N VAL A 105 7.53 -7.27 -3.73
CA VAL A 105 6.27 -6.75 -4.27
C VAL A 105 6.52 -5.85 -5.48
N LEU A 106 7.51 -4.95 -5.40
CA LEU A 106 7.89 -4.06 -6.51
C LEU A 106 8.37 -4.85 -7.74
N GLU A 107 9.17 -5.89 -7.55
CA GLU A 107 9.62 -6.78 -8.64
C GLU A 107 8.45 -7.54 -9.29
N ARG A 108 7.47 -7.98 -8.48
CA ARG A 108 6.21 -8.54 -8.99
C ARG A 108 5.41 -7.52 -9.79
N PHE A 109 5.35 -6.27 -9.34
CA PHE A 109 4.67 -5.20 -10.08
C PHE A 109 5.34 -4.90 -11.42
N GLU A 110 6.68 -4.86 -11.46
CA GLU A 110 7.43 -4.69 -12.72
C GLU A 110 7.17 -5.85 -13.69
N THR A 111 7.12 -7.09 -13.19
CA THR A 111 6.80 -8.27 -14.00
C THR A 111 5.39 -8.20 -14.58
N ARG A 112 4.39 -7.86 -13.75
CA ARG A 112 2.98 -7.70 -14.18
C ARG A 112 2.82 -6.58 -15.21
N LYS A 113 3.48 -5.45 -15.00
CA LYS A 113 3.53 -4.34 -15.96
C LYS A 113 4.16 -4.78 -17.28
N ALA A 114 5.27 -5.50 -17.24
CA ALA A 114 5.93 -6.00 -18.45
C ALA A 114 5.07 -7.01 -19.23
N ALA A 115 4.17 -7.73 -18.54
CA ALA A 115 3.18 -8.62 -19.14
C ALA A 115 1.96 -7.88 -19.72
N GLY A 116 1.90 -6.55 -19.63
CA GLY A 116 0.84 -5.71 -20.21
C GLY A 116 -0.33 -5.42 -19.28
N GLU A 117 -0.24 -5.76 -17.99
CA GLU A 117 -1.25 -5.35 -17.01
C GLU A 117 -1.22 -3.84 -16.79
N ASP A 118 -2.40 -3.21 -16.72
CA ASP A 118 -2.52 -1.78 -16.42
C ASP A 118 -1.94 -1.48 -15.02
N PRO A 119 -0.88 -0.66 -14.91
CA PRO A 119 -0.30 -0.29 -13.62
C PRO A 119 -1.30 0.37 -12.66
N ALA A 120 -2.35 1.02 -13.18
CA ALA A 120 -3.40 1.59 -12.35
C ALA A 120 -4.23 0.52 -11.63
N ALA A 121 -4.31 -0.71 -12.15
CA ALA A 121 -4.98 -1.85 -11.52
C ALA A 121 -4.05 -2.67 -10.59
N ILE A 122 -2.74 -2.53 -10.73
CA ILE A 122 -1.77 -3.31 -9.94
C ILE A 122 -1.77 -2.88 -8.47
N GLU A 123 -2.10 -3.83 -7.60
CA GLU A 123 -1.97 -3.75 -6.14
C GLU A 123 -1.62 -5.13 -5.57
N HIS A 124 -1.23 -5.16 -4.30
CA HIS A 124 -0.98 -6.38 -3.54
C HIS A 124 -1.22 -6.15 -2.05
N SER A 125 -1.74 -7.15 -1.36
CA SER A 125 -1.89 -7.14 0.08
C SER A 125 -1.69 -8.52 0.66
N GLU A 126 -1.10 -8.57 1.85
CA GLU A 126 -0.98 -9.79 2.63
C GLU A 126 -0.78 -9.49 4.12
N PHE A 127 -1.08 -10.49 4.94
CA PHE A 127 -0.64 -10.48 6.33
C PHE A 127 0.78 -11.00 6.41
N VAL A 128 1.67 -10.24 7.03
CA VAL A 128 3.04 -10.67 7.34
C VAL A 128 3.26 -10.65 8.85
N VAL A 129 4.26 -11.37 9.32
CA VAL A 129 4.73 -11.27 10.70
C VAL A 129 5.92 -10.34 10.73
N GLN A 130 5.79 -9.23 11.44
CA GLN A 130 6.87 -8.26 11.64
C GLN A 130 7.10 -8.14 13.16
N ASP A 131 8.32 -8.42 13.61
CA ASP A 131 8.69 -8.38 15.03
C ASP A 131 7.74 -9.17 15.94
N GLY A 132 7.33 -10.36 15.49
CA GLY A 132 6.40 -11.24 16.20
C GLY A 132 4.94 -10.80 16.16
N THR A 133 4.62 -9.69 15.48
CA THR A 133 3.27 -9.16 15.35
C THR A 133 2.71 -9.40 13.95
N LYS A 134 1.47 -9.91 13.85
CA LYS A 134 0.76 -10.03 12.58
C LYS A 134 0.33 -8.63 12.12
N VAL A 135 0.84 -8.19 10.97
CA VAL A 135 0.52 -6.89 10.36
C VAL A 135 -0.06 -7.08 8.97
N PHE A 136 -1.08 -6.29 8.63
CA PHE A 136 -1.63 -6.25 7.27
C PHE A 136 -0.87 -5.23 6.45
N ARG A 137 -0.20 -5.66 5.37
CA ARG A 137 0.52 -4.77 4.47
C ARG A 137 -0.19 -4.69 3.13
N TYR A 138 -0.22 -3.49 2.56
CA TYR A 138 -0.83 -3.18 1.28
C TYR A 138 0.11 -2.30 0.46
N MET A 139 0.25 -2.61 -0.83
CA MET A 139 0.98 -1.79 -1.79
C MET A 139 0.14 -1.58 -3.03
N LYS A 140 0.11 -0.34 -3.50
CA LYS A 140 -0.51 0.08 -4.76
C LYS A 140 0.57 0.58 -5.69
N ALA A 141 0.60 0.07 -6.93
CA ALA A 141 1.47 0.63 -7.94
C ALA A 141 1.03 2.07 -8.28
N ILE A 142 2.00 2.95 -8.42
CA ILE A 142 1.81 4.35 -8.84
C ILE A 142 2.25 4.45 -10.30
N PRO A 143 1.32 4.58 -11.26
CA PRO A 143 1.67 4.77 -12.66
C PRO A 143 2.43 6.09 -12.84
N THR A 144 3.55 6.05 -13.55
CA THR A 144 4.28 7.27 -13.89
C THR A 144 3.53 8.01 -15.00
N GLN A 145 3.20 9.28 -14.75
CA GLN A 145 2.60 10.18 -15.73
C GLN A 145 3.67 11.13 -16.28
N GLU A 146 3.38 11.79 -17.40
CA GLU A 146 4.30 12.75 -18.03
C GLU A 146 4.76 13.84 -17.05
N VAL A 147 3.83 14.40 -16.27
CA VAL A 147 4.13 15.39 -15.22
C VAL A 147 5.13 14.88 -14.18
N CYS A 148 5.15 13.58 -13.90
CA CYS A 148 6.11 12.98 -12.97
C CYS A 148 7.53 13.05 -13.53
N THR A 149 7.69 12.92 -14.86
CA THR A 149 8.99 12.87 -15.53
C THR A 149 9.69 14.22 -15.58
N LEU A 150 8.96 15.32 -15.38
CA LEU A 150 9.53 16.67 -15.24
C LEU A 150 10.60 16.73 -14.14
N CYS A 151 10.46 15.91 -13.09
CA CYS A 151 11.40 15.82 -11.98
C CYS A 151 11.88 14.38 -11.68
N HIS A 152 11.16 13.35 -12.13
CA HIS A 152 11.41 11.93 -11.82
C HIS A 152 11.50 11.12 -13.12
N GLY A 153 12.59 11.29 -13.86
CA GLY A 153 12.69 10.67 -15.18
C GLY A 153 13.96 10.89 -15.98
N SER A 154 15.10 11.24 -15.36
CA SER A 154 16.43 11.26 -15.99
C SER A 154 17.53 11.51 -14.95
N ALA A 155 18.80 11.28 -15.30
CA ALA A 155 20.00 11.40 -14.45
C ALA A 155 20.30 12.82 -13.92
N ILE A 156 19.36 13.76 -14.06
CA ILE A 156 19.57 15.21 -13.91
C ILE A 156 19.29 15.69 -12.47
N MET A 157 18.82 14.82 -11.57
CA MET A 157 18.71 15.16 -10.15
C MET A 157 19.99 14.73 -9.43
N PRO A 158 20.76 15.65 -8.83
CA PRO A 158 21.80 15.28 -7.87
C PRO A 158 21.19 14.33 -6.85
N ARG A 159 21.88 13.24 -6.55
CA ARG A 159 21.51 12.34 -5.45
C ARG A 159 21.29 13.23 -4.21
N ALA A 160 20.15 13.11 -3.55
CA ALA A 160 19.89 13.88 -2.34
C ALA A 160 21.00 13.53 -1.35
N THR A 161 21.92 14.46 -1.13
CA THR A 161 22.93 14.37 -0.08
C THR A 161 22.22 14.70 1.22
N GLU A 162 22.23 13.71 2.11
CA GLU A 162 22.02 13.73 3.57
C GLU A 162 21.01 14.74 4.15
#